data_AF-A0A852BLU4-F1
#
_entry.id   AF-A0A852BLU4-F1
#
_cell.length_a   1.000
_cell.length_b   1.000
_cell.length_c   1.000
_cell.angle_alpha   90.00
_cell.angle_beta   90.00
_cell.angle_gamma   90.00
#
_symmetry.space_group_name_H-M   'P 1'
#
loop_
_entity.id
_entity.type
_entity.pdbx_description
1 polymer ?
#
loop_
_entity_poly.entity_id
_entity_poly.type
_entity_poly.pdbx_seq_one_letter_code
_entity_poly.pdbx_strand_id
1 'polypeptide(L)'
;ELGELCLQSVQCKSGCCHRANGLSLARCAPKAAEFQECTPKNLFGVYYKCPCERGLTCDADKSIVGSITNSNFGICTDPQDSDRR
;
A
#
# COMPACT_ATOMS: atom_id res chain seq x y z
N GLU A 1 15.69 5.40 5.50
CA GLU A 1 14.83 6.11 6.47
C GLU A 1 13.66 6.76 5.75
N LEU A 2 12.63 7.25 6.45
CA LEU A 2 11.49 7.90 5.78
C LEU A 2 11.97 9.11 4.98
N GLY A 3 11.47 9.28 3.75
CA GLY A 3 11.85 10.36 2.85
C GLY A 3 13.12 10.11 2.01
N GLU A 4 13.93 9.09 2.32
CA GLU A 4 15.08 8.73 1.49
C GLU A 4 14.65 8.17 0.14
N LEU A 5 15.48 8.40 -0.89
CA LEU A 5 15.29 7.81 -2.21
C LEU A 5 15.39 6.29 -2.13
N CYS A 6 14.50 5.61 -2.85
CA CYS A 6 14.48 4.16 -2.92
C CYS A 6 14.15 3.71 -4.34
N LEU A 7 14.71 2.56 -4.74
CA LEU A 7 14.35 1.87 -5.99
C LEU A 7 13.45 0.66 -5.71
N GLN A 8 13.47 0.15 -4.48
CA GLN A 8 12.73 -1.03 -4.08
C GLN A 8 12.33 -0.95 -2.61
N SER A 9 11.15 -1.47 -2.28
CA SER A 9 10.61 -1.44 -0.92
C SER A 9 11.48 -2.12 0.14
N VAL A 10 12.37 -3.05 -0.25
CA VAL A 10 13.33 -3.71 0.66
C VAL A 10 14.40 -2.77 1.22
N GLN A 11 14.63 -1.62 0.59
CA GLN A 11 15.58 -0.60 1.06
C GLN A 11 15.00 0.21 2.23
N CYS A 12 13.67 0.21 2.36
CA CYS A 12 12.97 1.00 3.37
C CYS A 12 12.74 0.16 4.62
N LYS A 13 13.13 0.66 5.80
CA LYS A 13 12.80 0.04 7.11
C LYS A 13 11.28 -0.19 7.27
N SER A 14 10.46 0.73 6.74
CA SER A 14 9.00 0.60 6.72
C SER A 14 8.49 -0.49 5.77
N GLY A 15 9.32 -0.98 4.84
CA GLY A 15 8.93 -1.89 3.78
C GLY A 15 8.03 -1.26 2.72
N CYS A 16 7.97 0.07 2.63
CA CYS A 16 7.26 0.77 1.56
C CYS A 16 8.17 1.82 0.88
N CYS A 17 8.41 1.61 -0.42
CA CYS A 17 8.96 2.61 -1.32
C CYS A 17 7.81 3.20 -2.14
N HIS A 18 7.50 4.49 -1.97
CA HIS A 18 6.32 5.14 -2.53
C HIS A 18 6.69 6.15 -3.63
N ARG A 19 5.87 6.23 -4.68
CA ARG A 19 5.95 7.27 -5.71
C ARG A 19 4.57 7.84 -6.02
N ALA A 20 4.50 9.12 -6.38
CA ALA A 20 3.22 9.78 -6.65
C ALA A 20 2.64 9.42 -8.04
N ASN A 21 3.50 9.21 -9.04
CA ASN A 21 3.12 8.95 -10.44
C ASN A 21 4.26 8.27 -11.24
N GLY A 22 3.97 8.00 -12.52
CA GLY A 22 4.85 7.38 -13.53
C GLY A 22 6.31 7.86 -13.56
N LEU A 23 6.48 9.18 -13.41
CA LEU A 23 7.72 9.92 -13.65
C LEU A 23 8.36 10.44 -12.34
N SER A 24 7.65 10.31 -11.23
CA SER A 24 8.12 10.79 -9.92
C SER A 24 9.19 9.87 -9.32
N LEU A 25 10.17 10.49 -8.65
CA LEU A 25 11.14 9.78 -7.82
C LEU A 25 10.45 9.11 -6.63
N ALA A 26 10.83 7.86 -6.39
CA ALA A 26 10.30 7.07 -5.29
C ALA A 26 11.08 7.33 -4.00
N ARG A 27 10.37 7.40 -2.89
CA ARG A 27 10.93 7.63 -1.55
C ARG A 27 10.30 6.71 -0.53
N CYS A 28 11.07 6.36 0.50
CA CYS A 28 10.55 5.56 1.60
C CYS A 28 9.43 6.30 2.32
N ALA A 29 8.31 5.62 2.54
CA ALA A 29 7.12 6.19 3.15
C ALA A 29 6.62 5.31 4.31
N PRO A 30 5.84 5.86 5.25
CA PRO A 30 5.14 5.06 6.24
C PRO A 30 4.11 4.14 5.56
N LYS A 31 3.75 3.07 6.25
CA LYS A 31 2.63 2.21 5.83
C LYS A 31 1.30 2.92 6.06
N ALA A 32 0.25 2.46 5.40
CA ALA A 32 -1.08 3.03 5.53
C ALA A 32 -1.71 2.62 6.89
N ALA A 33 -2.19 3.62 7.64
CA ALA A 33 -2.93 3.43 8.89
C ALA A 33 -4.38 3.01 8.61
N GLU A 34 -5.15 2.70 9.65
CA GLU A 34 -6.56 2.39 9.53
C GLU A 34 -7.33 3.54 8.84
N PHE A 35 -8.29 3.17 8.00
CA PHE A 35 -9.09 4.06 7.15
C PHE A 35 -8.31 4.82 6.06
N GLN A 36 -7.01 4.56 5.88
CA GLN A 36 -6.23 5.12 4.79
C GLN A 36 -6.26 4.24 3.54
N GLU A 37 -6.07 4.90 2.39
CA GLU A 37 -5.93 4.22 1.11
C GLU A 37 -4.67 3.34 1.09
N CYS A 38 -4.85 2.12 0.60
CA CYS A 38 -3.80 1.13 0.56
C CYS A 38 -3.79 0.40 -0.77
N THR A 39 -2.75 -0.39 -0.97
CA THR A 39 -2.72 -1.41 -2.01
C THR A 39 -2.45 -2.78 -1.39
N PRO A 40 -3.01 -3.86 -1.95
CA PRO A 40 -2.65 -5.21 -1.54
C PRO A 40 -1.15 -5.41 -1.60
N LYS A 41 -0.60 -6.07 -0.57
CA LYS A 41 0.83 -6.33 -0.48
C LYS A 41 1.27 -7.14 -1.71
N ASN A 42 2.15 -6.57 -2.53
CA ASN A 42 2.78 -7.26 -3.64
C ASN A 42 4.23 -7.58 -3.29
N LEU A 43 4.79 -8.57 -3.99
CA LEU A 43 6.01 -9.21 -3.53
C LEU A 43 7.23 -8.28 -3.66
N PHE A 44 7.35 -7.49 -4.72
CA PHE A 44 8.55 -6.68 -4.97
C PHE A 44 8.28 -5.47 -5.88
N GLY A 45 8.02 -4.29 -5.31
CA GLY A 45 7.88 -3.09 -6.12
C GLY A 45 7.96 -1.76 -5.38
N VAL A 46 7.82 -0.70 -6.17
CA VAL A 46 7.49 0.66 -5.75
C VAL A 46 5.97 0.83 -5.79
N TYR A 47 5.41 1.48 -4.78
CA TYR A 47 3.99 1.61 -4.55
C TYR A 47 3.46 3.00 -4.88
N TYR A 48 2.26 3.08 -5.44
CA TYR A 48 1.50 4.35 -5.51
C TYR A 48 0.70 4.63 -4.23
N LYS A 49 0.37 3.57 -3.48
CA LYS A 49 -0.24 3.62 -2.14
C LYS A 49 0.44 2.56 -1.31
N CYS A 50 0.88 2.89 -0.10
CA CYS A 50 1.60 1.93 0.73
C CYS A 50 0.67 0.81 1.22
N PRO A 51 1.20 -0.40 1.48
CA PRO A 51 0.44 -1.44 2.15
C PRO A 51 0.12 -1.02 3.59
N CYS A 52 -0.91 -1.64 4.18
CA CYS A 52 -1.31 -1.35 5.54
C CYS A 52 -0.24 -1.68 6.59
N GLU A 53 -0.35 -1.02 7.73
CA GLU A 53 0.35 -1.39 8.96
C GLU A 53 0.03 -2.83 9.39
N ARG A 54 0.86 -3.37 10.28
CA ARG A 54 0.66 -4.74 10.77
C ARG A 54 -0.64 -4.80 11.57
N GLY A 55 -1.46 -5.82 11.32
CA GLY A 55 -2.75 -6.01 11.99
C GLY A 55 -3.94 -5.55 11.16
N LEU A 56 -3.73 -4.73 10.12
CA LEU A 56 -4.78 -4.25 9.24
C LEU A 56 -4.83 -5.04 7.93
N THR A 57 -6.02 -5.13 7.34
CA THR A 57 -6.25 -5.72 6.02
C THR A 57 -6.58 -4.62 5.02
N CYS A 58 -6.01 -4.70 3.81
CA CYS A 58 -6.37 -3.78 2.73
C CYS A 58 -7.62 -4.31 2.02
N ASP A 59 -8.78 -3.72 2.32
CA ASP A 59 -10.05 -4.07 1.69
C ASP A 59 -10.16 -3.35 0.34
N ALA A 60 -9.77 -4.06 -0.72
CA ALA A 60 -9.81 -3.58 -2.11
C ALA A 60 -10.77 -4.43 -2.92
N ASP A 61 -11.52 -3.81 -3.84
CA ASP A 61 -12.40 -4.51 -4.77
C ASP A 61 -11.55 -5.40 -5.70
N LYS A 62 -11.64 -6.72 -5.53
CA LYS A 62 -10.84 -7.72 -6.27
C LYS A 62 -11.46 -8.13 -7.61
N SER A 63 -12.34 -7.31 -8.18
CA SER A 63 -12.94 -7.64 -9.47
C SER A 63 -11.88 -7.69 -10.58
N ILE A 64 -12.12 -8.55 -11.58
CA ILE A 64 -11.24 -8.74 -12.75
C ILE A 64 -10.96 -7.40 -13.45
N VAL A 65 -11.96 -6.51 -13.49
CA VAL A 65 -11.83 -5.17 -14.08
C VAL A 65 -10.91 -4.25 -13.24
N GLY A 66 -11.01 -4.30 -11.91
CA GLY A 66 -10.07 -3.60 -11.02
C GLY A 66 -8.63 -4.10 -11.21
N SER A 67 -8.47 -5.42 -11.35
CA SER A 67 -7.16 -6.09 -11.58
C SER A 67 -6.49 -5.65 -12.89
N ILE A 68 -7.27 -5.43 -13.95
CA ILE A 68 -6.78 -4.99 -15.26
C ILE A 68 -6.41 -3.50 -15.28
N THR A 69 -7.17 -2.64 -14.57
CA THR A 69 -6.94 -1.18 -14.53
C THR A 69 -5.83 -0.74 -13.58
N ASN A 70 -5.17 -1.67 -12.87
CA ASN A 70 -4.08 -1.40 -11.92
C ASN A 70 -4.46 -0.41 -10.80
N SER A 71 -5.77 -0.23 -10.55
CA SER A 71 -6.33 0.69 -9.56
C SER A 71 -7.09 -0.07 -8.46
N ASN A 72 -6.56 -1.23 -8.03
CA ASN A 72 -7.08 -1.96 -6.86
C ASN A 72 -6.60 -1.31 -5.57
N PHE A 73 -6.87 -0.01 -5.42
CA PHE A 73 -6.69 0.63 -4.14
C PHE A 73 -7.85 0.24 -3.24
N GLY A 74 -7.52 -0.06 -2.00
CA GLY A 74 -8.48 -0.40 -0.96
C GLY A 74 -8.38 0.58 0.19
N ILE A 75 -9.09 0.26 1.26
CA ILE A 75 -8.99 0.96 2.54
C ILE A 75 -8.46 -0.02 3.60
N CYS A 76 -7.54 0.43 4.44
CA CYS A 76 -7.09 -0.38 5.56
C CYS A 76 -8.19 -0.50 6.63
N THR A 77 -8.56 -1.71 6.98
CA THR A 77 -9.56 -2.01 8.01
C THR A 77 -9.01 -2.99 9.03
N ASP A 78 -9.40 -2.86 10.29
CA ASP A 78 -9.15 -3.91 11.29
C ASP A 78 -10.11 -5.09 11.02
N PRO A 79 -9.59 -6.33 10.87
CA PRO A 79 -10.43 -7.51 10.72
C PRO A 79 -11.49 -7.66 11.82
N GLN A 80 -11.22 -7.20 13.04
CA GLN A 80 -12.14 -7.26 14.18
C GLN A 80 -13.34 -6.32 14.04
N ASP A 81 -13.21 -5.22 13.27
CA ASP A 81 -14.35 -4.34 12.96
C ASP A 81 -15.33 -5.05 12.02
N SER A 82 -14.82 -5.89 11.13
CA SER A 82 -15.63 -6.69 10.20
C SER A 82 -16.38 -7.84 10.89
N ASP A 83 -15.78 -8.47 11.93
CA ASP A 83 -16.43 -9.54 12.72
C ASP A 83 -17.52 -9.03 13.68
N ARG A 84 -17.57 -7.72 13.96
CA ARG A 84 -18.57 -7.10 14.86
C ARG A 84 -19.82 -6.58 14.15
N ARG A 85 -19.91 -6.75 12.83
CA ARG A 85 -20.96 -6.17 11.99
C ARG A 85 -22.04 -7.17 11.57
#